data_AF-A0A9D9SYE6-F1
#
_entry.id   AF-A0A9D9SYE6-F1
#
_cell.length_a   1.000
_cell.length_b   1.000
_cell.length_c   1.000
_cell.angle_alpha   90.00
_cell.angle_beta   90.00
_cell.angle_gamma   90.00
#
_symmetry.space_group_name_H-M   'P 1'
#
loop_
_entity.id
_entity.type
_entity.pdbx_description
1 polymer ?
#
loop_
_entity_poly.entity_id
_entity_poly.type
_entity_poly.pdbx_seq_one_letter_code
_entity_poly.pdbx_strand_id
1 'polypeptide(L)'
;GNHSLRDLVETLVHPIARQMNEPGGGEAFIHINAEFITVKAFSFYKEIDNPIRVHFEDQLILLFQAHLSHLPKILHMQRMILVSGMIYNSLSSHARIRHQLPADNPVIDFDLAVCNLVDAIVAILSSPVSDEAAKLISRKPVAKS
;
A
#
# COMPACT_ATOMS: atom_id res chain seq x y z
N GLY A 1 -9.05 0.58 -19.70
CA GLY A 1 -10.31 0.71 -18.94
C GLY A 1 -10.18 1.92 -18.04
N ASN A 2 -11.23 2.69 -17.83
CA ASN A 2 -11.20 3.82 -16.90
C ASN A 2 -11.43 3.27 -15.48
N HIS A 3 -10.37 2.80 -14.83
CA HIS A 3 -10.43 2.30 -13.45
C HIS A 3 -10.43 3.48 -12.49
N SER A 4 -11.17 3.42 -11.40
CA SER A 4 -11.10 4.44 -10.35
C SER A 4 -9.87 4.22 -9.47
N LEU A 5 -9.41 5.26 -8.75
CA LEU A 5 -8.34 5.08 -7.74
C LEU A 5 -8.74 4.04 -6.68
N ARG A 6 -10.03 3.98 -6.33
CA ARG A 6 -10.56 2.97 -5.41
C ARG A 6 -10.41 1.55 -5.98
N ASP A 7 -10.75 1.34 -7.25
CA ASP A 7 -10.65 0.02 -7.89
C ASP A 7 -9.20 -0.49 -7.85
N LEU A 8 -8.23 0.41 -8.07
CA LEU A 8 -6.81 0.06 -7.99
C LEU A 8 -6.39 -0.29 -6.56
N VAL A 9 -6.85 0.46 -5.56
CA VAL A 9 -6.56 0.18 -4.15
C VAL A 9 -7.20 -1.14 -3.72
N GLU A 10 -8.45 -1.42 -4.11
CA GLU A 10 -9.10 -2.70 -3.84
C GLU A 10 -8.37 -3.87 -4.50
N THR A 11 -7.92 -3.69 -5.75
CA THR A 11 -7.10 -4.67 -6.47
C THR A 11 -5.77 -4.94 -5.75
N LEU A 12 -5.21 -3.95 -5.05
CA LEU A 12 -4.00 -4.10 -4.25
C LEU A 12 -4.28 -4.77 -2.89
N VAL A 13 -5.32 -4.34 -2.18
CA VAL A 13 -5.57 -4.72 -0.78
C VAL A 13 -6.26 -6.09 -0.67
N HIS A 14 -7.29 -6.36 -1.47
CA HIS A 14 -8.11 -7.57 -1.32
C HIS A 14 -7.35 -8.89 -1.51
N PRO A 15 -6.38 -9.02 -2.45
CA PRO A 15 -5.58 -10.24 -2.53
C PRO A 15 -4.78 -10.51 -1.25
N ILE A 16 -4.14 -9.47 -0.69
CA ILE A 16 -3.32 -9.58 0.53
C ILE A 16 -4.21 -9.89 1.74
N ALA A 17 -5.37 -9.23 1.83
CA ALA A 17 -6.36 -9.51 2.88
C ALA A 17 -6.90 -10.95 2.79
N ARG A 18 -7.20 -11.45 1.59
CA ARG A 18 -7.63 -12.84 1.39
C ARG A 18 -6.54 -13.83 1.82
N GLN A 19 -5.29 -13.54 1.48
CA GLN A 19 -4.15 -14.37 1.86
C GLN A 19 -4.04 -14.52 3.38
N MET A 20 -4.42 -13.51 4.17
CA MET A 20 -4.41 -13.60 5.63
C MET A 20 -5.29 -14.73 6.18
N ASN A 21 -6.42 -15.02 5.51
CA ASN A 21 -7.35 -16.08 5.92
C ASN A 21 -7.04 -17.44 5.27
N GLU A 22 -5.96 -17.56 4.49
CA GLU A 22 -5.60 -18.83 3.86
C GLU A 22 -5.09 -19.85 4.90
N PRO A 23 -5.65 -21.08 4.91
CA PRO A 23 -5.14 -22.16 5.73
C PRO A 23 -3.67 -22.46 5.41
N GLY A 24 -2.84 -22.65 6.42
CA GLY A 24 -1.43 -23.07 6.23
C GLY A 24 -0.39 -21.96 6.32
N GLY A 25 -0.72 -20.80 6.91
CA GLY A 25 0.29 -19.80 7.29
C GLY A 25 0.07 -18.40 6.75
N GLY A 26 -1.13 -18.07 6.27
CA GLY A 26 -1.49 -16.73 5.81
C GLY A 26 -1.12 -15.61 6.81
N GLU A 27 -1.54 -15.75 8.07
CA GLU A 27 -1.18 -14.80 9.14
C GLU A 27 0.34 -14.68 9.34
N ALA A 28 1.08 -15.81 9.35
CA ALA A 28 2.53 -15.81 9.51
C ALA A 28 3.23 -15.10 8.33
N PHE A 29 2.76 -15.31 7.10
CA PHE A 29 3.25 -14.58 5.93
C PHE A 29 3.04 -13.07 6.10
N ILE A 30 1.85 -12.64 6.53
CA ILE A 30 1.55 -11.21 6.75
C ILE A 30 2.44 -10.62 7.85
N HIS A 31 2.65 -11.33 8.97
CA HIS A 31 3.53 -10.88 10.05
C HIS A 31 4.98 -10.70 9.58
N ILE A 32 5.53 -11.68 8.86
CA ILE A 32 6.88 -11.60 8.30
C ILE A 32 6.97 -10.41 7.34
N ASN A 33 6.00 -10.24 6.44
CA ASN A 33 6.03 -9.12 5.51
C ASN A 33 5.91 -7.76 6.21
N ALA A 34 5.15 -7.66 7.30
CA ALA A 34 5.07 -6.45 8.12
C ALA A 34 6.43 -6.09 8.75
N GLU A 35 7.19 -7.08 9.22
CA GLU A 35 8.52 -6.87 9.81
C GLU A 35 9.59 -6.49 8.77
N PHE A 36 9.46 -6.97 7.53
CA PHE A 36 10.42 -6.72 6.45
C PHE A 36 9.96 -5.70 5.40
N ILE A 37 8.84 -5.00 5.62
CA ILE A 37 8.23 -4.15 4.58
C ILE A 37 9.16 -3.03 4.12
N THR A 38 9.97 -2.47 5.03
CA THR A 38 11.00 -1.47 4.71
C THR A 38 12.08 -2.05 3.80
N VAL A 39 12.46 -3.31 3.96
CA VAL A 39 13.46 -3.99 3.10
C VAL A 39 12.86 -4.33 1.73
N LYS A 40 11.61 -4.82 1.70
CA LYS A 40 10.94 -5.22 0.45
C LYS A 40 10.48 -4.03 -0.40
N ALA A 41 10.06 -2.93 0.21
CA ALA A 41 9.68 -1.71 -0.51
C ALA A 41 10.85 -1.11 -1.33
N PHE A 42 12.09 -1.32 -0.90
CA PHE A 42 13.28 -0.97 -1.69
C PHE A 42 13.56 -1.96 -2.84
N SER A 43 13.29 -3.25 -2.66
CA SER A 43 13.49 -4.28 -3.70
C SER A 43 12.50 -4.16 -4.85
N PHE A 44 11.23 -3.86 -4.57
CA PHE A 44 10.20 -3.54 -5.59
C PHE A 44 10.64 -2.40 -6.52
N TYR A 45 11.51 -1.50 -6.04
CA TYR A 45 11.99 -0.36 -6.83
C TYR A 45 13.25 -0.66 -7.63
N LYS A 46 14.10 -1.61 -7.18
CA LYS A 46 15.30 -2.02 -7.92
C LYS A 46 14.98 -2.91 -9.13
N GLU A 47 13.82 -3.58 -9.16
CA GLU A 47 13.45 -4.45 -10.28
C GLU A 47 12.88 -3.70 -11.49
N ILE A 48 12.58 -2.39 -11.38
CA ILE A 48 12.08 -1.55 -12.48
C ILE A 48 13.15 -1.36 -13.59
N ASP A 49 14.43 -1.62 -13.31
CA ASP A 49 15.53 -1.60 -14.29
C ASP A 49 15.76 -2.97 -14.98
N ASN A 50 14.92 -3.98 -14.73
CA ASN A 50 15.07 -5.31 -15.35
C ASN A 50 14.03 -5.54 -16.47
N PRO A 51 14.41 -5.41 -17.76
CA PRO A 51 13.47 -5.40 -18.89
C PRO A 51 12.80 -6.76 -19.21
N ILE A 52 13.05 -7.81 -18.42
CA ILE A 52 12.65 -9.19 -18.74
C ILE A 52 11.43 -9.67 -17.93
N ARG A 53 10.94 -8.90 -16.96
CA ARG A 53 9.78 -9.28 -16.15
C ARG A 53 8.74 -8.17 -16.20
N VAL A 54 7.82 -8.23 -17.17
CA VAL A 54 6.57 -7.47 -17.10
C VAL A 54 5.66 -8.22 -16.13
N HIS A 55 5.84 -7.99 -14.83
CA HIS A 55 4.99 -8.59 -13.82
C HIS A 55 3.72 -7.75 -13.69
N PHE A 56 2.62 -8.37 -13.24
CA PHE A 56 1.35 -7.70 -12.92
C PHE A 56 1.55 -6.43 -12.05
N GLU A 57 2.58 -6.46 -11.22
CA GLU A 57 3.03 -5.38 -10.35
C GLU A 57 3.43 -4.12 -11.13
N ASP A 58 4.08 -4.26 -12.30
CA ASP A 58 4.49 -3.12 -13.13
C ASP A 58 3.29 -2.43 -13.77
N GLN A 59 2.29 -3.20 -14.20
CA GLN A 59 1.05 -2.65 -14.76
C GLN A 59 0.26 -1.88 -13.72
N LEU A 60 0.16 -2.41 -12.49
CA LEU A 60 -0.46 -1.70 -11.38
C LEU A 60 0.29 -0.40 -11.05
N ILE A 61 1.62 -0.42 -11.03
CA ILE A 61 2.42 0.77 -10.78
C ILE A 61 2.14 1.85 -11.83
N LEU A 62 2.09 1.50 -13.12
CA LEU A 62 1.77 2.44 -14.20
C LEU A 62 0.36 3.04 -14.05
N LEU A 63 -0.62 2.21 -13.67
CA LEU A 63 -1.99 2.68 -13.41
C LEU A 63 -2.03 3.63 -12.21
N PHE A 64 -1.37 3.29 -11.10
CA PHE A 64 -1.25 4.21 -9.96
C PHE A 64 -0.56 5.52 -10.36
N GLN A 65 0.51 5.48 -11.15
CA GLN A 65 1.19 6.70 -11.62
C GLN A 65 0.27 7.63 -12.41
N ALA A 66 -0.64 7.10 -13.23
CA ALA A 66 -1.64 7.90 -13.93
C ALA A 66 -2.61 8.60 -12.97
N HIS A 67 -3.11 7.87 -11.96
CA HIS A 67 -4.01 8.41 -10.94
C HIS A 67 -3.32 9.35 -9.92
N LEU A 68 -2.01 9.31 -9.83
CA LEU A 68 -1.21 10.15 -8.93
C LEU A 68 -0.57 11.35 -9.65
N SER A 69 -0.97 11.66 -10.88
CA SER A 69 -0.42 12.77 -11.68
C SER A 69 -0.55 14.16 -11.04
N HIS A 70 -1.42 14.32 -10.05
CA HIS A 70 -1.52 15.52 -9.21
C HIS A 70 -0.36 15.69 -8.22
N LEU A 71 0.49 14.67 -8.06
CA LEU A 71 1.61 14.67 -7.14
C LEU A 71 2.94 14.88 -7.87
N PRO A 72 3.92 15.54 -7.23
CA PRO A 72 5.30 15.48 -7.66
C PRO A 72 5.82 14.03 -7.60
N LYS A 73 6.57 13.60 -8.63
CA LYS A 73 7.15 12.24 -8.73
C LYS A 73 7.85 11.76 -7.45
N ILE A 74 8.56 12.67 -6.76
CA ILE A 74 9.26 12.36 -5.50
C ILE A 74 8.32 11.89 -4.38
N LEU A 75 7.05 12.32 -4.40
CA LEU A 75 6.04 11.89 -3.43
C LEU A 75 5.32 10.61 -3.84
N HIS A 76 5.36 10.20 -5.12
CA HIS A 76 4.76 8.93 -5.55
C HIS A 76 5.38 7.79 -4.75
N MET A 77 6.71 7.72 -4.74
CA MET A 77 7.45 6.68 -4.03
C MET A 77 7.18 6.71 -2.52
N GLN A 78 7.19 7.90 -1.91
CA GLN A 78 6.94 8.02 -0.47
C GLN A 78 5.53 7.56 -0.09
N ARG A 79 4.52 7.89 -0.90
CA ARG A 79 3.15 7.42 -0.67
C ARG A 79 3.01 5.92 -0.90
N MET A 80 3.64 5.36 -1.93
CA MET A 80 3.59 3.91 -2.17
C MET A 80 4.28 3.10 -1.06
N ILE A 81 5.39 3.60 -0.52
CA ILE A 81 6.03 3.00 0.68
C ILE A 81 5.07 3.04 1.87
N LEU A 82 4.43 4.19 2.10
CA LEU A 82 3.49 4.37 3.20
C LEU A 82 2.27 3.45 3.07
N VAL A 83 1.68 3.36 1.87
CA VAL A 83 0.56 2.46 1.58
C VAL A 83 0.96 1.00 1.79
N SER A 84 2.11 0.58 1.27
CA SER A 84 2.62 -0.78 1.46
C SER A 84 2.78 -1.12 2.94
N GLY A 85 3.38 -0.20 3.72
CA GLY A 85 3.50 -0.32 5.17
C GLY A 85 2.14 -0.43 5.85
N MET A 86 1.18 0.41 5.47
CA MET A 86 -0.16 0.39 6.05
C MET A 86 -0.89 -0.93 5.83
N ILE A 87 -0.79 -1.51 4.62
CA ILE A 87 -1.47 -2.78 4.32
C ILE A 87 -0.98 -3.89 5.26
N TYR A 88 0.33 -4.15 5.26
CA TYR A 88 0.88 -5.25 6.04
C TYR A 88 0.79 -5.00 7.55
N ASN A 89 1.06 -3.77 8.01
CA ASN A 89 1.01 -3.47 9.44
C ASN A 89 -0.42 -3.47 9.99
N SER A 90 -1.41 -3.00 9.22
CA SER A 90 -2.81 -3.01 9.66
C SER A 90 -3.35 -4.44 9.73
N LEU A 91 -3.11 -5.25 8.70
CA LEU A 91 -3.54 -6.66 8.68
C LEU A 91 -2.83 -7.47 9.77
N SER A 92 -1.52 -7.29 9.94
CA SER A 92 -0.72 -7.91 11.00
C SER A 92 -1.23 -7.53 12.40
N SER A 93 -1.52 -6.24 12.64
CA SER A 93 -2.07 -5.78 13.91
C SER A 93 -3.49 -6.32 14.14
N HIS A 94 -4.32 -6.33 13.12
CA HIS A 94 -5.69 -6.87 13.21
C HIS A 94 -5.69 -8.35 13.55
N ALA A 95 -4.80 -9.16 12.94
CA ALA A 95 -4.63 -10.57 13.27
C ALA A 95 -4.34 -10.76 14.77
N ARG A 96 -3.42 -9.96 15.33
CA ARG A 96 -3.07 -10.03 16.76
C ARG A 96 -4.24 -9.67 17.66
N ILE A 97 -4.98 -8.60 17.33
CA ILE A 97 -6.12 -8.11 18.13
C ILE A 97 -7.27 -9.11 18.09
N ARG A 98 -7.51 -9.76 16.94
CA ARG A 98 -8.55 -10.79 16.78
C ARG A 98 -8.42 -11.94 17.79
N HIS A 99 -7.19 -12.31 18.15
CA HIS A 99 -6.91 -13.37 19.13
C HIS A 99 -7.00 -12.90 20.60
N GLN A 100 -7.14 -11.59 20.84
CA GLN A 100 -7.14 -10.98 22.18
C GLN A 100 -8.52 -10.49 22.64
N LEU A 101 -9.43 -10.24 21.70
CA LEU A 101 -10.76 -9.71 22.00
C LEU A 101 -11.86 -10.78 21.86
N PRO A 102 -13.01 -10.58 22.53
CA PRO A 102 -14.19 -11.41 22.34
C PRO A 102 -14.65 -11.47 20.88
N ALA A 103 -15.21 -12.61 20.47
CA ALA A 103 -15.65 -12.86 19.09
C ALA A 103 -16.76 -11.90 18.60
N ASP A 104 -17.53 -11.32 19.51
CA ASP A 104 -18.60 -10.35 19.25
C ASP A 104 -18.12 -8.89 19.26
N ASN A 105 -16.83 -8.65 19.48
CA ASN A 105 -16.29 -7.30 19.48
C ASN A 105 -16.23 -6.73 18.05
N PRO A 106 -16.85 -5.58 17.75
CA PRO A 106 -16.87 -5.03 16.39
C PRO A 106 -15.48 -4.60 15.88
N VAL A 107 -14.49 -4.41 16.76
CA VAL A 107 -13.11 -4.03 16.37
C VAL A 107 -12.40 -5.15 15.59
N ILE A 108 -12.82 -6.41 15.77
CA ILE A 108 -12.19 -7.57 15.11
C ILE A 108 -12.97 -8.03 13.86
N ASP A 109 -13.97 -7.26 13.44
CA ASP A 109 -14.66 -7.48 12.17
C ASP A 109 -13.66 -7.23 11.02
N PHE A 110 -13.27 -8.34 10.39
CA PHE A 110 -12.24 -8.33 9.37
C PHE A 110 -12.67 -7.59 8.10
N ASP A 111 -13.94 -7.74 7.70
CA ASP A 111 -14.43 -7.09 6.48
C ASP A 111 -14.52 -5.58 6.69
N LEU A 112 -14.98 -5.15 7.86
CA LEU A 112 -14.96 -3.74 8.26
C LEU A 112 -13.54 -3.18 8.29
N ALA A 113 -12.58 -3.92 8.87
CA ALA A 113 -11.18 -3.52 8.92
C ALA A 113 -10.58 -3.37 7.51
N VAL A 114 -10.88 -4.28 6.58
CA VAL A 114 -10.41 -4.22 5.18
C VAL A 114 -11.05 -3.04 4.45
N CYS A 115 -12.35 -2.82 4.58
CA CYS A 115 -13.03 -1.66 4.00
C CYS A 115 -12.41 -0.34 4.48
N ASN A 116 -12.22 -0.19 5.80
CA ASN A 116 -11.61 1.00 6.37
C ASN A 116 -10.15 1.18 5.92
N LEU A 117 -9.39 0.09 5.75
CA LEU A 117 -8.03 0.15 5.21
C LEU A 117 -8.01 0.67 3.77
N VAL A 118 -8.92 0.21 2.91
CA VAL A 118 -9.09 0.71 1.54
C VAL A 118 -9.41 2.22 1.57
N ASP A 119 -10.36 2.63 2.39
CA ASP A 119 -10.76 4.05 2.52
C ASP A 119 -9.59 4.94 2.95
N ALA A 120 -8.82 4.50 3.95
CA ALA A 120 -7.66 5.22 4.43
C ALA A 120 -6.57 5.34 3.36
N ILE A 121 -6.29 4.27 2.62
CA ILE A 121 -5.30 4.28 1.53
C ILE A 121 -5.75 5.20 0.40
N VAL A 122 -7.02 5.14 0.00
CA VAL A 122 -7.59 6.06 -1.00
C VAL A 122 -7.39 7.51 -0.56
N ALA A 123 -7.73 7.85 0.68
CA ALA A 123 -7.60 9.20 1.22
C ALA A 123 -6.14 9.70 1.18
N ILE A 124 -5.19 8.84 1.53
CA ILE A 124 -3.75 9.15 1.50
C ILE A 124 -3.26 9.39 0.08
N LEU A 125 -3.67 8.54 -0.87
CA LEU A 125 -3.28 8.66 -2.26
C LEU A 125 -3.93 9.86 -2.95
N SER A 126 -5.18 10.19 -2.62
CA SER A 126 -5.90 11.34 -3.17
C SER A 126 -5.56 12.67 -2.50
N SER A 127 -4.99 12.66 -1.29
CA SER A 127 -4.70 13.89 -0.54
C SER A 127 -3.85 14.86 -1.36
N PRO A 128 -4.13 16.18 -1.34
CA PRO A 128 -3.23 17.17 -1.92
C PRO A 128 -1.89 17.18 -1.17
N VAL A 129 -0.88 17.76 -1.81
CA VAL A 129 0.41 18.05 -1.17
C VAL A 129 0.22 19.25 -0.24
N SER A 130 0.71 19.15 1.01
CA SER A 130 0.68 20.28 1.94
C SER A 130 1.68 21.37 1.53
N ASP A 131 1.42 22.61 1.91
CA ASP A 131 2.32 23.74 1.64
C ASP A 131 3.74 23.48 2.16
N GLU A 132 3.85 22.81 3.31
CA GLU A 132 5.14 22.48 3.91
C GLU A 132 5.91 21.44 3.08
N ALA A 133 5.22 20.38 2.62
CA ALA A 133 5.84 19.41 1.72
C ALA A 133 6.24 20.05 0.39
N ALA A 134 5.44 20.97 -0.15
CA ALA A 134 5.76 21.71 -1.37
C ALA A 134 7.04 22.55 -1.23
N LYS A 135 7.21 23.27 -0.10
CA LYS A 135 8.44 24.02 0.21
C LYS A 135 9.66 23.11 0.33
N LEU A 136 9.52 21.92 0.90
CA LEU A 136 10.62 20.96 1.01
C LEU A 136 11.01 20.40 -0.36
N ILE A 137 10.05 20.17 -1.25
CA ILE A 137 10.30 19.68 -2.60
C ILE A 137 11.02 20.73 -3.44
N SER A 138 10.60 21.99 -3.38
CA SER A 138 11.22 23.08 -4.16
C SER A 138 12.68 23.34 -3.80
N ARG A 139 13.14 22.90 -2.62
CA ARG A 139 14.52 23.00 -2.15
C ARG A 139 15.41 21.84 -2.61
N LYS A 140 14.84 20.76 -3.14
CA LYS A 140 15.60 19.59 -3.58
C LYS A 140 16.07 19.78 -5.03
N PRO A 141 17.32 19.44 -5.36
CA PRO A 141 17.79 19.52 -6.74
C PRO A 141 16.95 18.58 -7.62
N VAL A 142 16.49 19.09 -8.76
CA VAL A 142 15.87 18.26 -9.79
C VAL A 142 16.97 17.33 -10.30
N ALA A 143 16.87 16.03 -9.99
CA ALA A 143 17.75 15.05 -10.59
C ALA A 143 17.60 15.16 -12.11
N LYS A 144 18.68 15.51 -12.81
CA LYS A 144 18.71 15.50 -14.27
C LYS A 144 18.51 14.04 -14.70
N SER A 145 17.41 13.78 -15.38
CA SER A 145 17.15 12.54 -16.12
C SER A 145 18.17 12.34 -17.22
#